data_AF-A0A094K428-F1
#
_entry.id   AF-A0A094K428-F1
#
_cell.length_a   1.000
_cell.length_b   1.000
_cell.length_c   1.000
_cell.angle_alpha   90.00
_cell.angle_beta   90.00
_cell.angle_gamma   90.00
#
_symmetry.space_group_name_H-M   'P 1'
#
loop_
_entity.id
_entity.type
_entity.pdbx_description
1 polymer ?
#
loop_
_entity_poly.entity_id
_entity_poly.type
_entity_poly.pdbx_seq_one_letter_code
_entity_poly.pdbx_strand_id
1 'polypeptide(L)'
;MARVFLKRIGAEYAERFDKQKGVEDARRIASTAREDRNLLYFAEGTFTRIPGLRPFHMGAFEAAVEAKVPVVPVAIRGTRSMLRDVSLFPRRGTITVTIGKPIEPHKMLG
;
A
#
# COMPACT_ATOMS: atom_id res chain seq x y z
N MET A 1 13.77 2.67 16.73
CA MET A 1 13.35 1.25 16.63
C MET A 1 12.66 0.91 15.31
N ALA A 2 11.66 1.69 14.85
CA ALA A 2 10.94 1.41 13.60
C ALA A 2 11.85 1.26 12.36
N ARG A 3 12.86 2.14 12.19
CA ARG A 3 13.77 2.12 11.03
C ARG A 3 14.54 0.80 10.84
N VAL A 4 15.01 0.18 11.93
CA VAL A 4 15.78 -1.07 11.87
C VAL A 4 14.88 -2.24 11.49
N PHE A 5 13.67 -2.28 12.07
CA PHE A 5 12.64 -3.27 11.72
C PHE A 5 12.22 -3.14 10.25
N LEU A 6 11.90 -1.92 9.80
CA LEU A 6 11.51 -1.61 8.42
C LEU A 6 12.62 -1.99 7.42
N LYS A 7 13.89 -1.69 7.72
CA LYS A 7 15.02 -2.09 6.87
C LYS A 7 15.16 -3.62 6.77
N ARG A 8 14.88 -4.36 7.85
CA ARG A 8 14.98 -5.83 7.86
C ARG A 8 13.84 -6.52 7.10
N ILE A 9 12.66 -5.93 7.06
CA ILE A 9 11.54 -6.47 6.26
C ILE A 9 11.57 -6.02 4.80
N GLY A 10 12.66 -5.38 4.36
CA GLY A 10 12.82 -4.89 2.99
C GLY A 10 11.86 -3.75 2.64
N ALA A 11 11.44 -2.94 3.62
CA ALA A 11 10.58 -1.81 3.36
C ALA A 11 11.33 -0.74 2.58
N GLU A 12 10.90 -0.52 1.34
CA GLU A 12 11.28 0.62 0.53
C GLU A 12 10.35 1.79 0.90
N TYR A 13 10.94 2.97 1.13
CA TYR A 13 10.19 4.16 1.56
C TYR A 13 9.75 4.94 0.32
N ALA A 14 8.44 5.00 0.06
CA ALA A 14 7.92 5.93 -0.94
C ALA A 14 7.90 7.35 -0.37
N GLU A 15 8.53 8.31 -1.06
CA GLU A 15 8.49 9.73 -0.68
C GLU A 15 7.05 10.27 -0.73
N ARG A 16 6.51 10.69 0.42
CA ARG A 16 5.12 11.13 0.56
C ARG A 16 4.86 12.55 0.03
N PHE A 17 5.91 13.35 -0.12
CA PHE A 17 5.81 14.76 -0.53
C PHE A 17 5.97 14.95 -2.05
N ASP A 18 6.61 14.01 -2.73
CA ASP A 18 6.79 14.04 -4.17
C ASP A 18 6.11 12.82 -4.81
N LYS A 19 4.86 13.03 -5.23
CA LYS A 19 4.06 11.99 -5.89
C LYS A 19 4.77 11.44 -7.12
N GLN A 20 5.56 12.24 -7.84
CA GLN A 20 6.23 11.79 -9.06
C GLN A 20 7.39 10.84 -8.73
N LYS A 21 8.22 11.19 -7.75
CA LYS A 21 9.25 10.27 -7.25
C LYS A 21 8.67 8.98 -6.68
N GLY A 22 7.54 9.05 -5.97
CA GLY A 22 6.86 7.86 -5.48
C GLY A 22 6.40 6.90 -6.61
N VAL A 23 6.03 7.45 -7.77
CA VAL A 23 5.71 6.63 -8.97
C VAL A 23 6.97 6.09 -9.63
N GLU A 24 8.04 6.89 -9.76
CA GLU A 24 9.32 6.41 -10.31
C GLU A 24 9.94 5.29 -9.47
N ASP A 25 9.91 5.44 -8.13
CA ASP A 25 10.34 4.38 -7.23
C ASP A 25 9.45 3.15 -7.35
N ALA A 26 8.12 3.32 -7.43
CA ALA A 26 7.22 2.19 -7.66
C ALA A 26 7.52 1.48 -8.98
N ARG A 27 7.80 2.20 -10.07
CA ARG A 27 8.19 1.63 -11.38
C ARG A 27 9.51 0.89 -11.29
N ARG A 28 10.53 1.51 -10.70
CA ARG A 28 11.87 0.91 -10.52
C ARG A 28 11.77 -0.36 -9.68
N ILE A 29 11.01 -0.33 -8.59
CA ILE A 29 10.91 -1.48 -7.71
C ILE A 29 10.04 -2.57 -8.36
N ALA A 30 8.93 -2.21 -9.03
CA ALA A 30 8.09 -3.16 -9.74
C ALA A 30 8.82 -3.87 -10.89
N SER A 31 9.71 -3.17 -11.61
CA SER A 31 10.55 -3.80 -12.64
C SER A 31 11.57 -4.78 -12.04
N THR A 32 12.06 -4.51 -10.82
CA THR A 32 12.90 -5.45 -10.05
C THR A 32 12.11 -6.52 -9.28
N ALA A 33 10.79 -6.39 -9.12
CA ALA A 33 9.97 -7.31 -8.34
C ALA A 33 9.90 -8.73 -8.94
N ARG A 34 10.37 -8.91 -10.18
CA ARG A 34 10.64 -10.22 -10.78
C ARG A 34 11.72 -11.01 -10.03
N GLU A 35 12.48 -10.36 -9.14
CA GLU A 35 13.55 -10.93 -8.31
C GLU A 35 13.10 -11.20 -6.86
N ASP A 36 11.98 -11.93 -6.67
CA ASP A 36 11.49 -12.41 -5.36
C ASP A 36 11.09 -11.33 -4.33
N ARG A 37 10.74 -10.11 -4.78
CA ARG A 37 10.31 -9.02 -3.88
C ARG A 37 8.83 -8.71 -4.02
N ASN A 38 8.09 -8.84 -2.90
CA ASN A 38 6.70 -8.43 -2.82
C ASN A 38 6.59 -6.97 -2.36
N LEU A 39 5.83 -6.15 -3.10
CA LEU A 39 5.61 -4.75 -2.78
C LEU A 39 4.24 -4.55 -2.15
N LEU A 40 4.21 -3.72 -1.10
CA LEU A 40 3.00 -3.29 -0.44
C LEU A 40 2.83 -1.78 -0.62
N TYR A 41 1.67 -1.37 -1.13
CA TYR A 41 1.33 0.02 -1.35
C TYR A 41 -0.03 0.35 -0.72
N PHE A 42 -0.11 1.50 -0.03
CA PHE A 42 -1.37 2.03 0.46
C PHE A 42 -1.99 2.97 -0.57
N ALA A 43 -3.01 2.48 -1.28
CA ALA A 43 -3.62 3.18 -2.40
C ALA A 43 -4.17 4.58 -2.07
N GLU A 44 -4.63 4.81 -0.83
CA GLU A 44 -5.15 6.11 -0.39
C GLU A 44 -4.04 7.14 -0.06
N GLY A 45 -2.76 6.72 0.04
CA GLY A 45 -1.60 7.57 0.38
C GLY A 45 -1.61 8.20 1.77
N THR A 46 -2.73 8.12 2.48
CA THR A 46 -2.92 8.62 3.82
C THR A 46 -4.11 7.93 4.47
N PHE A 47 -4.10 7.95 5.80
CA PHE A 47 -5.15 7.39 6.61
C PHE A 47 -5.87 8.52 7.37
N THR A 48 -7.20 8.53 7.35
CA THR A 48 -8.00 9.45 8.18
C THR A 48 -9.13 8.69 8.87
N ARG A 49 -9.76 9.32 9.86
CA ARG A 49 -10.88 8.74 10.61
C ARG A 49 -12.17 8.57 9.81
N ILE A 50 -12.25 9.21 8.64
CA ILE A 50 -13.47 9.17 7.82
C ILE A 50 -13.72 7.73 7.39
N PRO A 51 -14.93 7.18 7.66
CA PRO A 51 -15.32 5.86 7.18
C PRO A 51 -15.28 5.79 5.65
N GLY A 52 -15.00 4.60 5.12
CA GLY A 52 -14.95 4.36 3.68
C GLY A 52 -13.53 4.44 3.10
N LEU A 53 -13.47 4.29 1.78
CA LEU A 53 -12.24 4.41 1.00
C LEU A 53 -12.17 5.81 0.38
N ARG A 54 -10.99 6.42 0.43
CA ARG A 54 -10.69 7.63 -0.34
C ARG A 54 -10.30 7.27 -1.78
N PRO A 55 -10.28 8.26 -2.69
CA PRO A 55 -9.74 8.05 -4.03
C PRO A 55 -8.34 7.44 -3.98
N PHE A 56 -8.10 6.46 -4.83
CA PHE A 56 -6.81 5.80 -4.95
C PHE A 56 -5.86 6.64 -5.80
N HIS A 57 -4.60 6.66 -5.40
CA HIS A 57 -3.52 7.17 -6.23
C HIS A 57 -3.14 6.10 -7.26
N MET A 58 -3.24 6.46 -8.53
CA MET A 58 -3.09 5.51 -9.64
C MET A 58 -1.64 5.07 -9.91
N GLY A 59 -0.65 5.86 -9.50
CA GLY A 59 0.74 5.66 -9.93
C GLY A 59 1.33 4.28 -9.60
N ALA A 60 0.98 3.68 -8.46
CA ALA A 60 1.44 2.32 -8.15
C ALA A 60 0.77 1.24 -9.01
N PHE A 61 -0.49 1.46 -9.41
CA PHE A 61 -1.20 0.56 -10.32
C PHE A 61 -0.66 0.68 -11.74
N GLU A 62 -0.36 1.90 -12.20
CA GLU A 62 0.33 2.14 -13.48
C GLU A 62 1.69 1.47 -13.51
N ALA A 63 2.48 1.60 -12.44
CA ALA A 63 3.77 0.92 -12.31
C ALA A 63 3.63 -0.61 -12.37
N ALA A 64 2.61 -1.18 -11.74
CA ALA A 64 2.34 -2.61 -11.78
C ALA A 64 1.97 -3.08 -13.20
N VAL A 65 1.17 -2.28 -13.92
CA VAL A 65 0.80 -2.55 -15.32
C VAL A 65 2.04 -2.53 -16.22
N GLU A 66 2.86 -1.50 -16.10
CA GLU A 66 4.09 -1.34 -16.89
C GLU A 66 5.09 -2.48 -16.64
N ALA A 67 5.26 -2.88 -15.37
CA ALA A 67 6.13 -4.00 -14.99
C ALA A 67 5.54 -5.38 -15.33
N LYS A 68 4.27 -5.45 -15.74
CA LYS A 68 3.50 -6.68 -15.99
C LYS A 68 3.42 -7.59 -14.74
N VAL A 69 3.18 -6.99 -13.58
CA VAL A 69 3.04 -7.71 -12.31
C VAL A 69 1.60 -7.65 -11.79
N PRO A 70 1.05 -8.75 -11.27
CA PRO A 70 -0.30 -8.74 -10.71
C PRO A 70 -0.36 -7.96 -9.40
N VAL A 71 -1.51 -7.35 -9.13
CA VAL A 71 -1.77 -6.68 -7.85
C VAL A 71 -2.75 -7.52 -7.03
N VAL A 72 -2.43 -7.74 -5.76
CA VAL A 72 -3.34 -8.42 -4.82
C VAL A 72 -4.03 -7.37 -3.94
N PRO A 73 -5.35 -7.18 -4.05
CA PRO A 73 -6.06 -6.21 -3.22
C PRO A 73 -6.16 -6.74 -1.78
N VAL A 74 -5.79 -5.88 -0.82
CA VAL A 74 -5.89 -6.17 0.62
C VAL A 74 -6.74 -5.09 1.28
N ALA A 75 -7.88 -5.48 1.85
CA ALA A 75 -8.76 -4.59 2.58
C ALA A 75 -8.57 -4.77 4.10
N ILE A 76 -8.44 -3.67 4.82
CA ILE A 76 -8.26 -3.65 6.28
C ILE A 76 -9.42 -2.86 6.91
N ARG A 77 -10.17 -3.51 7.80
CA ARG A 77 -11.31 -2.92 8.52
C ARG A 77 -11.10 -3.00 10.03
N GLY A 78 -11.55 -1.99 10.76
CA GLY A 78 -11.50 -1.93 12.23
C GLY A 78 -10.26 -1.23 12.82
N THR A 79 -9.20 -1.04 12.04
CA THR A 79 -8.00 -0.31 12.47
C THR A 79 -8.29 1.16 12.81
N ARG A 80 -9.23 1.78 12.06
CA ARG A 80 -9.62 3.20 12.23
C ARG A 80 -10.14 3.53 13.64
N SER A 81 -10.79 2.57 14.28
CA SER A 81 -11.37 2.71 15.62
C SER A 81 -10.39 2.39 16.74
N MET A 82 -9.27 1.71 16.44
CA MET A 82 -8.31 1.24 17.44
C MET A 82 -7.15 2.21 17.67
N LEU A 83 -6.63 2.85 16.62
CA LEU A 83 -5.56 3.87 16.71
C LEU A 83 -6.15 5.26 16.46
N ARG A 84 -6.47 5.98 17.53
CA ARG A 84 -7.00 7.34 17.43
C ARG A 84 -5.83 8.31 17.22
N ASP A 85 -5.92 9.12 16.17
CA ASP A 85 -4.96 10.21 15.83
C ASP A 85 -4.59 11.19 16.98
N VAL A 86 -5.39 11.23 18.07
CA VAL A 86 -5.13 12.10 19.25
C VAL A 86 -4.97 11.32 20.56
N SER A 87 -5.01 9.98 20.52
CA SER A 87 -4.88 9.15 21.72
C SER A 87 -4.09 7.90 21.41
N LEU A 88 -2.90 7.81 21.99
CA LEU A 88 -1.98 6.67 21.90
C LEU A 88 -2.48 5.42 22.64
N PHE A 89 -3.65 5.47 23.28
CA PHE A 89 -4.23 4.32 23.96
C PHE A 89 -5.04 3.44 22.99
N PRO A 90 -4.52 2.25 22.63
CA PRO A 90 -5.23 1.35 21.74
C PRO A 90 -6.51 0.84 22.42
N ARG A 91 -7.64 0.93 21.72
CA ARG A 91 -8.88 0.29 22.18
C ARG A 91 -8.94 -1.14 21.66
N ARG A 92 -9.44 -2.07 22.49
CA ARG A 92 -9.76 -3.43 22.04
C ARG A 92 -10.85 -3.38 20.97
N GLY A 93 -10.71 -4.21 19.96
CA GLY A 93 -11.57 -4.23 18.79
C GLY A 93 -11.12 -5.30 17.81
N THR A 94 -11.99 -5.65 16.88
CA THR A 94 -11.72 -6.65 15.85
C THR A 94 -11.12 -5.97 14.63
N ILE A 95 -9.97 -6.48 14.16
CA ILE A 95 -9.42 -6.14 12.85
C ILE A 95 -9.81 -7.25 11.89
N THR A 96 -10.43 -6.90 10.77
CA THR A 96 -10.67 -7.83 9.66
C THR A 96 -9.71 -7.48 8.53
N VAL A 97 -8.96 -8.48 8.07
CA VAL A 97 -8.15 -8.39 6.85
C VAL A 97 -8.77 -9.30 5.81
N THR A 98 -9.00 -8.75 4.61
CA THR A 98 -9.55 -9.50 3.49
C THR A 98 -8.57 -9.42 2.33
N ILE A 99 -8.07 -10.57 1.90
CA ILE A 99 -7.15 -10.70 0.77
C ILE A 99 -7.98 -11.16 -0.43
N GLY A 100 -8.01 -10.36 -1.48
CA GLY A 100 -8.72 -10.70 -2.71
C GLY A 100 -7.86 -11.55 -3.65
N LYS A 101 -8.44 -11.88 -4.80
CA LYS A 101 -7.73 -12.58 -5.87
C LYS A 101 -6.75 -11.62 -6.56
N PRO A 102 -5.60 -12.12 -7.07
CA PRO A 102 -4.73 -11.32 -7.92
C PRO A 102 -5.49 -10.73 -9.11
N ILE A 103 -5.24 -9.45 -9.37
CA ILE A 103 -5.73 -8.72 -10.53
C ILE A 103 -4.57 -8.59 -11.49
N GLU A 104 -4.71 -9.23 -12.65
CA GLU A 104 -3.71 -9.21 -13.70
C GLU A 104 -3.63 -7.82 -14.36
N PRO A 105 -2.44 -7.36 -14.79
CA PRO A 105 -2.22 -6.06 -15.44
C PRO A 105 -3.24 -5.72 -16.54
N HIS A 106 -3.55 -6.69 -17.41
CA HIS A 106 -4.47 -6.50 -18.54
C HIS A 106 -5.92 -6.24 -18.11
N LYS A 107 -6.29 -6.55 -16.87
CA LYS A 107 -7.62 -6.31 -16.30
C LYS A 107 -7.72 -4.94 -15.61
N MET A 108 -6.62 -4.20 -15.48
CA MET A 108 -6.56 -2.91 -14.79
C MET A 108 -6.74 -1.71 -15.72
N LEU A 109 -6.62 -1.91 -17.05
CA LEU A 109 -6.69 -0.87 -18.07
C LEU A 109 -8.13 -0.54 -18.53
N GLY A 110 -9.11 -0.71 -17.63
CA GLY A 110 -10.53 -0.46 -17.90
C GLY A 110 -11.00 0.89 -17.39
#